data_AF-A0A1J5HTB6-F1
#
_entry.id   AF-A0A1J5HTB6-F1
#
_cell.length_a   1.000
_cell.length_b   1.000
_cell.length_c   1.000
_cell.angle_alpha   90.00
_cell.angle_beta   90.00
_cell.angle_gamma   90.00
#
_symmetry.space_group_name_H-M   'P 1'
#
loop_
_entity.id
_entity.type
_entity.pdbx_description
1 polymer ?
#
loop_
_entity_poly.entity_id
_entity_poly.type
_entity_poly.pdbx_seq_one_letter_code
_entity_poly.pdbx_strand_id
1 'polypeptide(L)'
;MVEGILYLYIKNKGYTFEQAEKFYQELAWREFWQMYANRYGIALLKDFRTNQHDMQQTGTPQAIVEACTGIKSIDKSINELYQTGYMHNHWRMYVASTVCNIGHYHWYDAARWMYYHLYDADWASNFLSWQWVAGTFNLKIYYANQENINKYSAQTQHGTFLDCSYDELAQAPTPEVLRRAVNQNLATKLPETKPPHIRKDLPTLIYNFYNLPLNWHTDWDANRILLLEPAHFDAFPVSTKVLDFALELAKNITDIQLYTGSFESLKELTLDSKIYFVKHALFNHYQGEAEERIGLFKNTNFYLSFFNFWNEHKTQLSDK
;
A
#
# COMPACT_ATOMS: atom_id res chain seq x y z
N MET A 1 8.98 -4.61 6.17
CA MET A 1 9.27 -5.81 6.97
C MET A 1 8.91 -5.55 8.43
N VAL A 2 7.66 -5.81 8.84
CA VAL A 2 7.15 -5.18 10.07
C VAL A 2 6.28 -6.12 10.93
N GLU A 3 5.50 -7.04 10.35
CA GLU A 3 4.42 -7.71 11.07
C GLU A 3 4.90 -8.66 12.17
N GLY A 4 5.83 -9.58 11.85
CA GLY A 4 6.40 -10.47 12.87
C GLY A 4 7.20 -9.71 13.93
N ILE A 5 7.87 -8.61 13.55
CA ILE A 5 8.61 -7.76 14.49
C ILE A 5 7.66 -7.01 15.43
N LEU A 6 6.56 -6.45 14.91
CA LEU A 6 5.53 -5.79 15.72
C LEU A 6 4.82 -6.77 16.64
N TYR A 7 4.53 -7.99 16.17
CA TYR A 7 3.99 -9.04 17.02
C TYR A 7 4.91 -9.32 18.21
N LEU A 8 6.20 -9.56 17.94
CA LEU A 8 7.18 -9.79 19.00
C LEU A 8 7.31 -8.59 19.93
N TYR A 9 7.27 -7.37 19.40
CA TYR A 9 7.30 -6.15 20.21
C TYR A 9 6.09 -6.04 21.15
N ILE A 10 4.87 -6.24 20.64
CA ILE A 10 3.63 -6.16 21.43
C ILE A 10 3.60 -7.28 22.48
N LYS A 11 3.99 -8.49 22.09
CA LYS A 11 4.14 -9.62 23.02
C LYS A 11 5.13 -9.31 24.14
N ASN A 12 6.31 -8.77 23.80
CA ASN A 12 7.33 -8.39 24.78
C ASN A 12 6.89 -7.23 25.69
N LYS A 13 5.90 -6.43 25.28
CA LYS A 13 5.24 -5.43 26.14
C LYS A 13 4.22 -6.02 27.13
N GLY A 14 3.93 -7.33 27.03
CA GLY A 14 3.05 -8.04 27.96
C GLY A 14 1.55 -7.97 27.63
N TYR A 15 1.18 -7.55 26.41
CA TYR A 15 -0.21 -7.58 25.97
C TYR A 15 -0.66 -9.02 25.70
N THR A 16 -1.84 -9.39 26.20
CA THR A 16 -2.45 -10.69 25.87
C THR A 16 -2.94 -10.71 24.43
N PHE A 17 -3.19 -11.91 23.90
CA PHE A 17 -3.76 -12.06 22.56
C PHE A 17 -5.10 -11.31 22.44
N GLU A 18 -6.00 -11.43 23.42
CA GLU A 18 -7.32 -10.81 23.40
C GLU A 18 -7.23 -9.28 23.36
N GLN A 19 -6.26 -8.70 24.07
CA GLN A 19 -6.03 -7.25 24.08
C GLN A 19 -5.52 -6.74 22.74
N ALA A 20 -4.72 -7.54 22.03
CA ALA A 20 -4.09 -7.16 20.77
C ALA A 20 -4.75 -7.76 19.52
N GLU A 21 -5.81 -8.58 19.66
CA GLU A 21 -6.38 -9.38 18.57
C GLU A 21 -6.74 -8.52 17.36
N LYS A 22 -7.39 -7.37 17.59
CA LYS A 22 -7.76 -6.45 16.51
C LYS A 22 -6.56 -5.89 15.79
N PHE A 23 -5.50 -5.55 16.51
CA PHE A 23 -4.26 -5.09 15.90
C PHE A 23 -3.59 -6.19 15.06
N TYR A 24 -3.52 -7.42 15.59
CA TYR A 24 -3.00 -8.57 14.86
C TYR A 24 -3.83 -8.91 13.62
N GLN A 25 -5.14 -8.71 13.68
CA GLN A 25 -6.03 -8.89 12.54
C GLN A 25 -5.71 -7.88 11.41
N GLU A 26 -5.38 -6.63 11.73
CA GLU A 26 -4.93 -5.64 10.72
C GLU A 26 -3.56 -6.00 10.12
N LEU A 27 -2.62 -6.52 10.92
CA LEU A 27 -1.36 -7.07 10.39
C LEU A 27 -1.61 -8.26 9.47
N ALA A 28 -2.54 -9.14 9.84
CA ALA A 28 -2.95 -10.28 9.03
C ALA A 28 -3.57 -9.85 7.69
N TRP A 29 -4.30 -8.73 7.64
CA TRP A 29 -4.83 -8.19 6.38
C TRP A 29 -3.70 -7.86 5.40
N ARG A 30 -2.62 -7.23 5.89
CA ARG A 30 -1.43 -6.97 5.07
C ARG A 30 -0.82 -8.27 4.56
N GLU A 31 -0.67 -9.28 5.41
CA GLU A 31 -0.13 -10.58 4.97
C GLU A 31 -1.01 -11.25 3.91
N PHE A 32 -2.32 -11.19 4.08
CA PHE A 32 -3.28 -11.69 3.11
C PHE A 32 -3.11 -11.01 1.75
N TRP A 33 -2.95 -9.68 1.71
CA TRP A 33 -2.65 -8.94 0.46
C TRP A 33 -1.31 -9.30 -0.15
N GLN A 34 -0.28 -9.49 0.67
CA GLN A 34 1.05 -9.87 0.21
C GLN A 34 1.08 -11.29 -0.38
N MET A 35 0.25 -12.20 0.14
CA MET A 35 0.05 -13.52 -0.45
C MET A 35 -0.55 -13.43 -1.87
N TYR A 36 -1.51 -12.54 -2.11
CA TYR A 36 -2.01 -12.29 -3.47
C TYR A 36 -0.94 -11.68 -4.37
N ALA A 37 -0.23 -10.67 -3.87
CA ALA A 37 0.86 -10.01 -4.58
C ALA A 37 1.93 -10.99 -5.04
N ASN A 38 2.38 -11.89 -4.16
CA ASN A 38 3.39 -12.89 -4.47
C ASN A 38 2.90 -13.92 -5.50
N ARG A 39 1.60 -14.25 -5.51
CA ARG A 39 1.04 -15.25 -6.42
C ARG A 39 0.71 -14.68 -7.81
N TYR A 40 0.20 -13.45 -7.87
CA TYR A 40 -0.38 -12.88 -9.09
C TYR A 40 0.38 -11.67 -9.64
N GLY A 41 1.25 -11.04 -8.86
CA GLY A 41 2.06 -9.90 -9.27
C GLY A 41 1.22 -8.79 -9.91
N ILE A 42 1.74 -8.23 -11.01
CA ILE A 42 1.10 -7.12 -11.73
C ILE A 42 -0.27 -7.45 -12.34
N ALA A 43 -0.70 -8.72 -12.37
CA ALA A 43 -2.06 -9.06 -12.79
C ALA A 43 -3.13 -8.42 -11.88
N LEU A 44 -2.76 -8.05 -10.64
CA LEU A 44 -3.63 -7.33 -9.70
C LEU A 44 -3.84 -5.85 -10.05
N LEU A 45 -3.18 -5.31 -11.08
CA LEU A 45 -3.37 -3.93 -11.55
C LEU A 45 -4.57 -3.77 -12.50
N LYS A 46 -5.35 -4.84 -12.67
CA LYS A 46 -6.59 -4.88 -13.45
C LYS A 46 -7.69 -5.49 -12.57
N ASP A 47 -8.92 -5.36 -13.01
CA ASP A 47 -10.07 -6.05 -12.41
C ASP A 47 -9.75 -7.53 -12.21
N PHE A 48 -9.58 -7.94 -10.95
CA PHE A 48 -8.92 -9.20 -10.66
C PHE A 48 -9.87 -10.40 -10.67
N ARG A 49 -10.98 -10.35 -9.92
CA ARG A 49 -11.94 -11.47 -9.85
C ARG A 49 -13.15 -11.26 -10.75
N THR A 50 -13.62 -10.02 -10.82
CA THR A 50 -14.76 -9.61 -11.63
C THR A 50 -14.56 -8.21 -12.18
N ASN A 51 -15.20 -7.94 -13.31
CA ASN A 51 -15.25 -6.59 -13.88
C ASN A 51 -15.98 -5.63 -12.94
N GLN A 52 -15.53 -4.38 -12.91
CA GLN A 52 -16.20 -3.35 -12.12
C GLN A 52 -17.62 -3.10 -12.66
N HIS A 53 -18.59 -3.14 -11.75
CA HIS A 53 -19.99 -2.89 -12.08
C HIS A 53 -20.25 -1.38 -12.27
N ASP A 54 -21.16 -1.02 -13.18
CA ASP A 54 -21.58 0.36 -13.49
C ASP A 54 -20.44 1.36 -13.73
N MET A 55 -19.26 0.90 -14.19
CA MET A 55 -18.17 1.79 -14.58
C MET A 55 -18.55 2.57 -15.84
N GLN A 56 -18.43 3.90 -15.78
CA GLN A 56 -18.80 4.81 -16.88
C GLN A 56 -17.61 5.61 -17.43
N GLN A 57 -16.54 5.77 -16.64
CA GLN A 57 -15.41 6.63 -16.99
C GLN A 57 -14.11 6.23 -16.27
N THR A 58 -12.98 6.68 -16.80
CA THR A 58 -11.64 6.52 -16.21
C THR A 58 -11.12 7.86 -15.67
N GLY A 59 -9.96 7.84 -15.01
CA GLY A 59 -9.39 9.00 -14.33
C GLY A 59 -9.85 9.11 -12.87
N THR A 60 -9.62 10.26 -12.26
CA THR A 60 -10.06 10.58 -10.90
C THR A 60 -11.04 11.75 -10.94
N PRO A 61 -12.13 11.77 -10.15
CA PRO A 61 -12.96 12.97 -10.05
C PRO A 61 -12.14 14.17 -9.58
N GLN A 62 -12.26 15.31 -10.27
CA GLN A 62 -11.55 16.54 -9.89
C GLN A 62 -11.83 16.92 -8.43
N ALA A 63 -13.07 16.77 -7.98
CA ALA A 63 -13.44 17.11 -6.61
C ALA A 63 -12.71 16.28 -5.54
N ILE A 64 -12.24 15.08 -5.88
CA ILE A 64 -11.40 14.27 -5.01
C ILE A 64 -9.97 14.82 -5.01
N VAL A 65 -9.43 15.14 -6.18
CA VAL A 65 -8.07 15.71 -6.27
C VAL A 65 -7.98 17.08 -5.59
N GLU A 66 -9.02 17.90 -5.69
CA GLU A 66 -9.07 19.26 -5.14
C GLU A 66 -9.66 19.33 -3.73
N ALA A 67 -10.06 18.19 -3.15
CA ALA A 67 -10.71 18.12 -1.83
C ALA A 67 -11.93 19.06 -1.71
N CYS A 68 -12.80 19.07 -2.73
CA CYS A 68 -13.98 19.93 -2.82
C CYS A 68 -15.25 19.15 -3.16
N THR A 69 -15.39 17.94 -2.62
CA THR A 69 -16.58 17.10 -2.78
C THR A 69 -17.83 17.72 -2.16
N GLY A 70 -17.67 18.60 -1.16
CA GLY A 70 -18.77 19.10 -0.35
C GLY A 70 -19.12 18.20 0.83
N ILE A 71 -18.45 17.05 0.99
CA ILE A 71 -18.52 16.20 2.17
C ILE A 71 -17.36 16.56 3.11
N LYS A 72 -17.67 17.27 4.20
CA LYS A 72 -16.66 17.93 5.06
C LYS A 72 -15.58 16.96 5.54
N SER A 73 -15.97 15.77 5.99
CA SER A 73 -15.03 14.77 6.51
C SER A 73 -14.16 14.16 5.42
N ILE A 74 -14.68 13.98 4.21
CA ILE A 74 -13.88 13.49 3.06
C ILE A 74 -12.87 14.57 2.65
N ASP A 75 -13.34 15.80 2.43
CA ASP A 75 -12.49 16.92 2.01
C ASP A 75 -11.39 17.20 3.04
N LYS A 76 -11.72 17.17 4.34
CA LYS A 76 -10.74 17.27 5.42
C LYS A 76 -9.69 16.16 5.35
N SER A 77 -10.12 14.90 5.17
CA SER A 77 -9.22 13.74 5.14
C SER A 77 -8.29 13.75 3.93
N ILE A 78 -8.74 14.28 2.79
CA ILE A 78 -7.90 14.45 1.60
C ILE A 78 -6.85 15.53 1.83
N ASN A 79 -7.24 16.66 2.44
CA ASN A 79 -6.29 17.70 2.84
C ASN A 79 -5.26 17.16 3.86
N GLU A 80 -5.69 16.36 4.83
CA GLU A 80 -4.80 15.68 5.78
C GLU A 80 -3.84 14.72 5.07
N LEU A 81 -4.29 13.96 4.06
CA LEU A 81 -3.41 13.12 3.24
C LEU A 81 -2.29 13.93 2.60
N TYR A 82 -2.62 15.07 1.97
CA TYR A 82 -1.61 15.93 1.36
C TYR A 82 -0.64 16.52 2.41
N GLN A 83 -1.16 16.92 3.56
CA GLN A 83 -0.38 17.55 4.63
C GLN A 83 0.48 16.56 5.42
N THR A 84 0.07 15.30 5.57
CA THR A 84 0.71 14.36 6.50
C THR A 84 1.25 13.10 5.82
N GLY A 85 0.85 12.82 4.59
CA GLY A 85 1.15 11.55 3.91
C GLY A 85 0.34 10.37 4.46
N TYR A 86 -0.69 10.63 5.27
CA TYR A 86 -1.51 9.59 5.90
C TYR A 86 -3.01 9.89 5.73
N MET A 87 -3.78 8.83 5.47
CA MET A 87 -5.24 8.86 5.53
C MET A 87 -5.71 7.67 6.37
N HIS A 88 -6.60 7.91 7.33
CA HIS A 88 -7.18 6.83 8.14
C HIS A 88 -7.99 5.86 7.25
N ASN A 89 -7.98 4.56 7.57
CA ASN A 89 -8.54 3.50 6.72
C ASN A 89 -10.02 3.72 6.35
N HIS A 90 -10.88 4.14 7.30
CA HIS A 90 -12.27 4.48 6.98
C HIS A 90 -12.40 5.55 5.88
N TRP A 91 -11.57 6.60 5.93
CA TRP A 91 -11.59 7.65 4.92
C TRP A 91 -11.10 7.16 3.56
N ARG A 92 -10.11 6.24 3.54
CA ARG A 92 -9.70 5.57 2.30
C ARG A 92 -10.87 4.82 1.66
N MET A 93 -11.63 4.07 2.47
CA MET A 93 -12.81 3.33 2.00
C MET A 93 -13.92 4.26 1.51
N TYR A 94 -14.18 5.38 2.20
CA TYR A 94 -15.23 6.33 1.80
C TYR A 94 -14.86 7.11 0.55
N VAL A 95 -13.59 7.51 0.41
CA VAL A 95 -13.07 8.11 -0.82
C VAL A 95 -13.21 7.12 -1.97
N ALA A 96 -12.78 5.87 -1.78
CA ALA A 96 -12.91 4.83 -2.80
C ALA A 96 -14.38 4.57 -3.18
N SER A 97 -15.29 4.54 -2.21
CA SER A 97 -16.72 4.38 -2.44
C SER A 97 -17.31 5.55 -3.21
N THR A 98 -16.94 6.78 -2.84
CA THR A 98 -17.36 8.02 -3.52
C THR A 98 -16.88 8.03 -4.98
N VAL A 99 -15.65 7.60 -5.24
CA VAL A 99 -15.07 7.54 -6.60
C VAL A 99 -15.74 6.44 -7.43
N CYS A 100 -15.71 5.20 -6.94
CA CYS A 100 -16.06 4.04 -7.74
C CYS A 100 -17.57 3.83 -7.84
N ASN A 101 -18.29 4.01 -6.74
CA ASN A 101 -19.67 3.53 -6.59
C ASN A 101 -20.70 4.66 -6.63
N ILE A 102 -20.28 5.91 -6.40
CA ILE A 102 -21.12 7.11 -6.58
C ILE A 102 -20.69 7.89 -7.83
N GLY A 103 -19.38 7.97 -8.08
CA GLY A 103 -18.81 8.64 -9.24
C GLY A 103 -18.78 7.80 -10.52
N HIS A 104 -18.93 6.48 -10.39
CA HIS A 104 -18.83 5.50 -11.49
C HIS A 104 -17.49 5.54 -12.25
N TYR A 105 -16.40 5.90 -11.56
CA TYR A 105 -15.04 5.88 -12.09
C TYR A 105 -14.40 4.51 -11.90
N HIS A 106 -13.56 4.10 -12.84
CA HIS A 106 -12.68 2.96 -12.63
C HIS A 106 -11.72 3.20 -11.45
N TRP A 107 -11.55 2.20 -10.59
CA TRP A 107 -10.79 2.31 -9.34
C TRP A 107 -9.30 2.65 -9.53
N TYR A 108 -8.70 2.23 -10.65
CA TYR A 108 -7.25 2.21 -10.84
C TYR A 108 -6.58 3.59 -10.75
N ASP A 109 -7.10 4.61 -11.42
CA ASP A 109 -6.44 5.92 -11.48
C ASP A 109 -6.49 6.63 -10.12
N ALA A 110 -7.62 6.51 -9.43
CA ALA A 110 -7.75 7.05 -8.08
C ALA A 110 -6.94 6.26 -7.05
N ALA A 111 -6.78 4.95 -7.22
CA ALA A 111 -5.86 4.14 -6.42
C ALA A 111 -4.41 4.59 -6.60
N ARG A 112 -3.98 4.93 -7.84
CA ARG A 112 -2.66 5.49 -8.12
C ARG A 112 -2.48 6.87 -7.49
N TRP A 113 -3.49 7.74 -7.56
CA TRP A 113 -3.45 9.03 -6.89
C TRP A 113 -3.26 8.88 -5.37
N MET A 114 -4.04 8.02 -4.72
CA MET A 114 -3.90 7.80 -3.28
C MET A 114 -2.51 7.22 -2.94
N TYR A 115 -2.06 6.21 -3.69
CA TYR A 115 -0.73 5.62 -3.56
C TYR A 115 0.39 6.67 -3.62
N TYR A 116 0.30 7.61 -4.56
CA TYR A 116 1.30 8.66 -4.78
C TYR A 116 1.55 9.54 -3.54
N HIS A 117 0.53 9.70 -2.68
CA HIS A 117 0.58 10.57 -1.52
C HIS A 117 0.81 9.85 -0.18
N LEU A 118 0.80 8.51 -0.15
CA LEU A 118 0.85 7.74 1.09
C LEU A 118 2.29 7.44 1.54
N TYR A 119 2.62 7.73 2.80
CA TYR A 119 3.87 7.26 3.43
C TYR A 119 3.91 5.75 3.60
N ASP A 120 2.74 5.12 3.72
CA ASP A 120 2.58 3.67 3.80
C ASP A 120 2.28 3.03 2.43
N ALA A 121 2.76 3.64 1.34
CA ALA A 121 2.54 3.25 -0.06
C ALA A 121 2.98 1.80 -0.38
N ASP A 122 2.19 0.83 0.08
CA ASP A 122 2.25 -0.58 -0.21
C ASP A 122 1.29 -0.87 -1.37
N TRP A 123 1.83 -1.26 -2.51
CA TRP A 123 1.04 -1.41 -3.73
C TRP A 123 -0.07 -2.45 -3.53
N ALA A 124 0.25 -3.62 -2.99
CA ALA A 124 -0.71 -4.71 -2.81
C ALA A 124 -1.88 -4.28 -1.94
N SER A 125 -1.58 -3.71 -0.75
CA SER A 125 -2.60 -3.29 0.20
C SER A 125 -3.48 -2.17 -0.37
N ASN A 126 -2.88 -1.20 -1.07
CA ASN A 126 -3.62 -0.10 -1.68
C ASN A 126 -4.53 -0.59 -2.82
N PHE A 127 -3.95 -1.19 -3.87
CA PHE A 127 -4.72 -1.57 -5.06
C PHE A 127 -5.78 -2.65 -4.76
N LEU A 128 -5.51 -3.61 -3.87
CA LEU A 128 -6.51 -4.62 -3.49
C LEU A 128 -7.62 -4.06 -2.60
N SER A 129 -7.33 -3.11 -1.70
CA SER A 129 -8.38 -2.45 -0.90
C SER A 129 -9.31 -1.59 -1.78
N TRP A 130 -8.78 -0.93 -2.81
CA TRP A 130 -9.60 -0.22 -3.80
C TRP A 130 -10.50 -1.19 -4.57
N GLN A 131 -9.97 -2.32 -5.02
CA GLN A 131 -10.76 -3.37 -5.66
C GLN A 131 -11.81 -4.00 -4.75
N TRP A 132 -11.53 -4.10 -3.44
CA TRP A 132 -12.50 -4.56 -2.44
C TRP A 132 -13.67 -3.59 -2.25
N VAL A 133 -13.43 -2.28 -2.40
CA VAL A 133 -14.51 -1.28 -2.33
C VAL A 133 -15.31 -1.23 -3.63
N ALA A 134 -14.62 -1.33 -4.77
CA ALA A 134 -15.20 -1.27 -6.12
C ALA A 134 -15.95 -2.55 -6.52
N GLY A 135 -15.83 -3.63 -5.75
CA GLY A 135 -16.49 -4.90 -6.03
C GLY A 135 -15.78 -5.78 -7.07
N THR A 136 -14.51 -5.52 -7.36
CA THR A 136 -13.71 -6.28 -8.35
C THR A 136 -12.86 -7.38 -7.72
N PHE A 137 -12.63 -7.29 -6.41
CA PHE A 137 -12.00 -8.37 -5.61
C PHE A 137 -13.04 -9.24 -4.88
N ASN A 138 -14.13 -8.63 -4.42
CA ASN A 138 -15.29 -9.26 -3.79
C ASN A 138 -16.52 -8.85 -4.59
N LEU A 139 -17.45 -9.76 -4.89
CA LEU A 139 -18.66 -9.40 -5.66
C LEU A 139 -19.54 -8.32 -5.00
N LYS A 140 -19.32 -8.02 -3.71
CA LYS A 140 -20.10 -7.08 -2.93
C LYS A 140 -19.49 -5.67 -3.00
N ILE A 141 -20.25 -4.75 -3.58
CA ILE A 141 -19.92 -3.31 -3.65
C ILE A 141 -20.09 -2.67 -2.26
N TYR A 142 -19.17 -1.79 -1.89
CA TYR A 142 -19.20 -1.07 -0.62
C TYR A 142 -19.69 0.37 -0.77
N TYR A 143 -20.74 0.73 -0.06
CA TYR A 143 -21.28 2.09 0.01
C TYR A 143 -21.04 2.71 1.39
N ALA A 144 -20.82 4.02 1.43
CA ALA A 144 -20.83 4.82 2.64
C ALA A 144 -21.82 5.98 2.49
N ASN A 145 -22.91 5.94 3.26
CA ASN A 145 -23.86 7.05 3.32
C ASN A 145 -23.44 8.10 4.37
N GLN A 146 -24.13 9.24 4.38
CA GLN A 146 -23.82 10.35 5.27
C GLN A 146 -23.94 9.98 6.75
N GLU A 147 -24.88 9.11 7.11
CA GLU A 147 -25.02 8.61 8.49
C GLU A 147 -23.77 7.82 8.92
N ASN A 148 -23.26 6.94 8.06
CA ASN A 148 -22.03 6.19 8.32
C ASN A 148 -20.84 7.14 8.49
N ILE A 149 -20.71 8.13 7.60
CA ILE A 149 -19.67 9.17 7.69
C ILE A 149 -19.78 9.96 9.00
N ASN A 150 -20.98 10.39 9.38
CA ASN A 150 -21.22 11.14 10.62
C ASN A 150 -20.79 10.33 11.85
N LYS A 151 -21.18 9.04 11.90
CA LYS A 151 -20.81 8.10 12.98
C LYS A 151 -19.30 8.01 13.19
N TYR A 152 -18.52 7.90 12.11
CA TYR A 152 -17.07 7.69 12.19
C TYR A 152 -16.22 8.97 12.09
N SER A 153 -16.83 10.13 11.83
CA SER A 153 -16.14 11.44 11.94
C SER A 153 -16.43 12.19 13.24
N ALA A 154 -17.41 11.75 14.03
CA ALA A 154 -17.99 12.55 15.11
C ALA A 154 -18.42 13.96 14.64
N GLN A 155 -18.87 14.07 13.38
CA GLN A 155 -19.47 15.27 12.81
C GLN A 155 -20.95 15.02 12.48
N THR A 156 -21.69 16.10 12.28
CA THR A 156 -23.06 16.06 11.78
C THR A 156 -23.16 16.93 10.55
N GLN A 157 -23.39 16.31 9.41
CA GLN A 157 -23.67 16.97 8.14
C GLN A 157 -24.90 16.34 7.50
N HIS A 158 -25.73 17.16 6.86
CA HIS A 158 -26.96 16.79 6.17
C HIS A 158 -27.05 17.51 4.83
N GLY A 159 -27.97 17.08 3.96
CA GLY A 159 -28.25 17.68 2.66
C GLY A 159 -27.14 17.46 1.63
N THR A 160 -26.32 16.42 1.82
CA THR A 160 -25.28 16.03 0.87
C THR A 160 -25.81 15.03 -0.14
N PHE A 161 -25.08 14.79 -1.23
CA PHE A 161 -25.44 13.72 -2.17
C PHE A 161 -25.28 12.30 -1.57
N LEU A 162 -24.72 12.17 -0.37
CA LEU A 162 -24.64 10.91 0.38
C LEU A 162 -25.74 10.78 1.45
N ASP A 163 -26.57 11.81 1.65
CA ASP A 163 -27.57 11.88 2.72
C ASP A 163 -28.88 11.19 2.33
N CYS A 164 -28.77 9.89 2.02
CA CYS A 164 -29.88 9.02 1.66
C CYS A 164 -29.62 7.56 2.10
N SER A 165 -30.60 6.68 1.87
CA SER A 165 -30.46 5.26 2.17
C SER A 165 -29.49 4.56 1.21
N TYR A 166 -29.00 3.38 1.59
CA TYR A 166 -28.11 2.60 0.73
C TYR A 166 -28.76 2.18 -0.60
N ASP A 167 -30.06 1.88 -0.59
CA ASP A 167 -30.80 1.50 -1.80
C ASP A 167 -30.94 2.68 -2.77
N GLU A 168 -31.13 3.89 -2.23
CA GLU A 168 -31.15 5.13 -3.03
C GLU A 168 -29.77 5.45 -3.59
N LEU A 169 -28.69 5.28 -2.82
CA LEU A 169 -27.32 5.50 -3.31
C LEU A 169 -26.99 4.60 -4.50
N ALA A 170 -27.39 3.33 -4.45
CA ALA A 170 -27.11 2.36 -5.51
C ALA A 170 -27.81 2.69 -6.84
N GLN A 171 -28.84 3.54 -6.81
CA GLN A 171 -29.61 3.95 -8.00
C GLN A 171 -29.41 5.42 -8.35
N ALA A 172 -28.69 6.18 -7.51
CA ALA A 172 -28.51 7.60 -7.68
C ALA A 172 -27.63 7.91 -8.90
N PRO A 173 -27.95 8.94 -9.70
CA PRO A 173 -27.07 9.38 -10.78
C PRO A 173 -25.79 10.02 -10.21
N THR A 174 -24.71 10.00 -11.00
CA THR A 174 -23.46 10.70 -10.65
C THR A 174 -23.72 12.17 -10.30
N PRO A 175 -23.40 12.60 -9.07
CA PRO A 175 -23.52 14.00 -8.64
C PRO A 175 -22.69 14.93 -9.53
N GLU A 176 -23.20 16.13 -9.81
CA GLU A 176 -22.54 17.09 -10.72
C GLU A 176 -21.08 17.38 -10.32
N VAL A 177 -20.82 17.54 -9.01
CA VAL A 177 -19.49 17.79 -8.45
C VAL A 177 -18.48 16.67 -8.77
N LEU A 178 -18.94 15.45 -9.04
CA LEU A 178 -18.08 14.30 -9.37
C LEU A 178 -17.94 14.05 -10.89
N ARG A 179 -18.66 14.77 -11.75
CA ARG A 179 -18.69 14.45 -13.21
C ARG A 179 -17.42 14.80 -13.96
N ARG A 180 -16.61 15.73 -13.44
CA ARG A 180 -15.38 16.16 -14.13
C ARG A 180 -14.23 15.22 -13.78
N ALA A 181 -13.79 14.45 -14.78
CA ALA A 181 -12.61 13.61 -14.69
C ALA A 181 -11.32 14.42 -14.86
N VAL A 182 -10.27 14.05 -14.12
CA VAL A 182 -8.89 14.52 -14.33
C VAL A 182 -7.93 13.35 -14.39
N ASN A 183 -6.93 13.47 -15.26
CA ASN A 183 -5.80 12.56 -15.35
C ASN A 183 -4.56 13.26 -14.82
N GLN A 184 -4.04 12.77 -13.70
CA GLN A 184 -2.87 13.38 -13.07
C GLN A 184 -1.59 12.83 -13.71
N ASN A 185 -0.67 13.74 -14.07
CA ASN A 185 0.67 13.35 -14.50
C ASN A 185 1.55 13.07 -13.28
N LEU A 186 1.38 11.88 -12.69
CA LEU A 186 2.11 11.44 -11.50
C LEU A 186 3.51 10.97 -11.91
N ALA A 187 4.53 11.62 -11.38
CA ALA A 187 5.93 11.27 -11.64
C ALA A 187 6.76 11.38 -10.35
N THR A 188 7.68 10.42 -10.18
CA THR A 188 8.68 10.45 -9.12
C THR A 188 9.90 11.21 -9.61
N LYS A 189 10.43 12.13 -8.81
CA LYS A 189 11.73 12.78 -9.06
C LYS A 189 12.81 12.01 -8.31
N LEU A 190 13.52 11.12 -9.00
CA LEU A 190 14.61 10.35 -8.40
C LEU A 190 15.87 11.21 -8.24
N PRO A 191 16.61 11.06 -7.13
CA PRO A 191 17.90 11.74 -6.97
C PRO A 191 18.94 11.15 -7.93
N GLU A 192 19.80 12.00 -8.48
CA GLU A 192 21.01 11.53 -9.17
C GLU A 192 22.04 11.05 -8.15
N THR A 193 22.64 9.89 -8.40
CA THR A 193 23.61 9.26 -7.50
C THR A 193 24.89 8.91 -8.23
N LYS A 194 26.02 8.97 -7.54
CA LYS A 194 27.26 8.37 -8.02
C LYS A 194 27.21 6.85 -7.83
N PRO A 195 28.00 6.06 -8.59
CA PRO A 195 28.14 4.63 -8.33
C PRO A 195 28.55 4.38 -6.86
N PRO A 196 27.94 3.39 -6.18
CA PRO A 196 28.29 3.05 -4.81
C PRO A 196 29.72 2.51 -4.72
N HIS A 197 30.36 2.72 -3.58
CA HIS A 197 31.64 2.10 -3.27
C HIS A 197 31.41 0.64 -2.84
N ILE A 198 31.91 -0.31 -3.64
CA ILE A 198 31.74 -1.75 -3.41
C ILE A 198 33.04 -2.38 -2.90
N ARG A 199 33.00 -2.95 -1.70
CA ARG A 199 34.02 -3.86 -1.18
C ARG A 199 33.75 -5.27 -1.71
N LYS A 200 34.58 -5.72 -2.65
CA LYS A 200 34.35 -6.96 -3.42
C LYS A 200 34.44 -8.25 -2.60
N ASP A 201 35.18 -8.21 -1.50
CA ASP A 201 35.38 -9.32 -0.57
C ASP A 201 34.18 -9.55 0.38
N LEU A 202 33.22 -8.62 0.39
CA LEU A 202 32.06 -8.67 1.27
C LEU A 202 30.76 -8.98 0.53
N PRO A 203 29.74 -9.53 1.21
CA PRO A 203 28.40 -9.65 0.64
C PRO A 203 27.78 -8.28 0.34
N THR A 204 26.85 -8.24 -0.60
CA THR A 204 26.06 -7.05 -0.94
C THR A 204 24.61 -7.28 -0.60
N LEU A 205 24.06 -6.47 0.31
CA LEU A 205 22.66 -6.46 0.68
C LEU A 205 21.93 -5.37 -0.08
N ILE A 206 20.96 -5.77 -0.89
CA ILE A 206 20.13 -4.84 -1.68
C ILE A 206 18.81 -4.61 -0.97
N TYR A 207 18.57 -3.35 -0.66
CA TYR A 207 17.33 -2.79 -0.15
C TYR A 207 16.57 -2.15 -1.31
N ASN A 208 15.24 -2.14 -1.20
CA ASN A 208 14.37 -1.45 -2.15
C ASN A 208 13.34 -0.63 -1.38
N PHE A 209 12.53 0.14 -2.11
CA PHE A 209 11.54 1.07 -1.54
C PHE A 209 10.56 0.40 -0.53
N TYR A 210 10.20 -0.87 -0.72
CA TYR A 210 9.27 -1.58 0.19
C TYR A 210 9.97 -2.36 1.30
N ASN A 211 11.25 -2.69 1.11
CA ASN A 211 12.03 -3.51 2.03
C ASN A 211 13.19 -2.68 2.61
N LEU A 212 12.88 -1.93 3.66
CA LEU A 212 13.83 -1.15 4.49
C LEU A 212 13.93 -1.68 5.94
N PRO A 213 14.24 -2.97 6.16
CA PRO A 213 14.41 -3.50 7.52
C PRO A 213 15.64 -2.92 8.22
N LEU A 214 15.46 -2.26 9.36
CA LEU A 214 16.55 -1.68 10.13
C LEU A 214 17.49 -2.73 10.75
N ASN A 215 16.98 -3.94 10.99
CA ASN A 215 17.66 -5.02 11.70
C ASN A 215 18.13 -6.18 10.80
N TRP A 216 18.14 -5.99 9.48
CA TRP A 216 18.52 -7.06 8.55
C TRP A 216 20.05 -7.18 8.46
N HIS A 217 20.58 -8.33 8.92
CA HIS A 217 22.01 -8.68 8.92
C HIS A 217 22.91 -7.58 9.51
N THR A 218 22.49 -6.97 10.62
CA THR A 218 23.24 -5.89 11.30
C THR A 218 24.60 -6.32 11.84
N ASP A 219 24.79 -7.62 12.04
CA ASP A 219 26.02 -8.26 12.48
C ASP A 219 27.00 -8.56 11.33
N TRP A 220 26.56 -8.46 10.07
CA TRP A 220 27.42 -8.70 8.91
C TRP A 220 28.20 -7.44 8.54
N ASP A 221 29.48 -7.59 8.21
CA ASP A 221 30.19 -6.58 7.44
C ASP A 221 29.82 -6.75 5.95
N ALA A 222 29.12 -5.77 5.38
CA ALA A 222 28.52 -5.90 4.05
C ALA A 222 28.44 -4.56 3.32
N ASN A 223 28.29 -4.60 1.99
CA ASN A 223 27.86 -3.45 1.19
C ASN A 223 26.34 -3.35 1.30
N ARG A 224 25.80 -2.24 1.83
CA ARG A 224 24.36 -2.02 1.95
C ARG A 224 23.91 -0.96 0.97
N ILE A 225 22.99 -1.32 0.10
CA ILE A 225 22.62 -0.47 -1.04
C ILE A 225 21.11 -0.36 -1.10
N LEU A 226 20.59 0.85 -0.92
CA LEU A 226 19.23 1.18 -1.31
C LEU A 226 19.20 1.45 -2.80
N LEU A 227 18.61 0.53 -3.55
CA LEU A 227 18.45 0.62 -4.99
C LEU A 227 17.12 1.32 -5.32
N LEU A 228 17.20 2.42 -6.06
CA LEU A 228 16.06 3.14 -6.63
C LEU A 228 16.02 2.92 -8.14
N GLU A 229 15.14 2.03 -8.61
CA GLU A 229 15.05 1.69 -10.03
C GLU A 229 14.09 2.63 -10.78
N PRO A 230 14.53 3.37 -11.81
CA PRO A 230 13.67 4.24 -12.60
C PRO A 230 12.42 3.52 -13.14
N ALA A 231 12.58 2.32 -13.71
CA ALA A 231 11.47 1.54 -14.25
C ALA A 231 10.40 1.20 -13.19
N HIS A 232 10.80 0.99 -11.93
CA HIS A 232 9.85 0.77 -10.85
C HIS A 232 9.03 2.04 -10.56
N PHE A 233 9.72 3.18 -10.42
CA PHE A 233 9.07 4.46 -10.08
C PHE A 233 8.31 5.09 -11.25
N ASP A 234 8.56 4.66 -12.49
CA ASP A 234 7.71 4.98 -13.64
C ASP A 234 6.36 4.24 -13.56
N ALA A 235 6.38 2.96 -13.16
CA ALA A 235 5.17 2.15 -13.00
C ALA A 235 4.38 2.50 -11.73
N PHE A 236 5.09 2.75 -10.61
CA PHE A 236 4.54 3.03 -9.29
C PHE A 236 5.09 4.35 -8.75
N PRO A 237 4.66 5.49 -9.34
CA PRO A 237 5.19 6.77 -8.93
C PRO A 237 4.76 7.11 -7.50
N VAL A 238 5.67 7.75 -6.78
CA VAL A 238 5.41 8.32 -5.45
C VAL A 238 5.81 9.80 -5.45
N SER A 239 5.15 10.59 -4.62
CA SER A 239 5.50 12.00 -4.47
C SER A 239 6.89 12.18 -3.86
N THR A 240 7.50 13.33 -4.11
CA THR A 240 8.78 13.71 -3.48
C THR A 240 8.73 13.54 -1.97
N LYS A 241 7.61 13.92 -1.34
CA LYS A 241 7.42 13.78 0.10
C LYS A 241 7.47 12.33 0.60
N VAL A 242 6.87 11.41 -0.16
CA VAL A 242 6.89 9.97 0.15
C VAL A 242 8.28 9.39 -0.07
N LEU A 243 8.96 9.77 -1.16
CA LEU A 243 10.33 9.36 -1.41
C LEU A 243 11.29 9.86 -0.32
N ASP A 244 11.20 11.14 0.04
CA ASP A 244 12.02 11.76 1.10
C ASP A 244 11.81 11.03 2.43
N PHE A 245 10.56 10.70 2.78
CA PHE A 245 10.27 9.91 3.97
C PHE A 245 10.98 8.54 3.96
N ALA A 246 10.92 7.80 2.85
CA ALA A 246 11.61 6.53 2.72
C ALA A 246 13.15 6.67 2.80
N LEU A 247 13.70 7.74 2.22
CA LEU A 247 15.13 8.05 2.30
C LEU A 247 15.57 8.41 3.73
N GLU A 248 14.77 9.19 4.47
CA GLU A 248 15.04 9.48 5.89
C GLU A 248 14.98 8.21 6.75
N LEU A 249 14.04 7.30 6.47
CA LEU A 249 14.01 6.00 7.15
C LEU A 249 15.28 5.19 6.86
N ALA A 250 15.72 5.15 5.60
CA ALA A 250 16.90 4.40 5.19
C ALA A 250 18.18 4.84 5.92
N LYS A 251 18.32 6.12 6.30
CA LYS A 251 19.47 6.61 7.09
C LYS A 251 19.67 5.92 8.44
N ASN A 252 18.65 5.22 8.95
CA ASN A 252 18.77 4.43 10.17
C ASN A 252 19.42 3.06 9.93
N ILE A 253 19.75 2.72 8.69
CA ILE A 253 20.51 1.52 8.32
C ILE A 253 21.99 1.91 8.25
N THR A 254 22.80 1.31 9.11
CA THR A 254 24.25 1.55 9.21
C THR A 254 24.92 1.38 7.84
N ASP A 255 25.79 2.33 7.44
CA ASP A 255 26.57 2.29 6.20
C ASP A 255 25.78 2.14 4.90
N ILE A 256 24.49 2.50 4.89
CA ILE A 256 23.70 2.42 3.67
C ILE A 256 24.15 3.44 2.62
N GLN A 257 24.26 2.98 1.38
CA GLN A 257 24.54 3.80 0.21
C GLN A 257 23.28 3.86 -0.66
N LEU A 258 23.04 5.02 -1.25
CA LEU A 258 21.93 5.21 -2.19
C LEU A 258 22.43 5.04 -3.62
N TYR A 259 21.71 4.29 -4.44
CA TYR A 259 21.99 4.15 -5.86
C TYR A 259 20.72 4.20 -6.69
N THR A 260 20.65 5.16 -7.61
CA THR A 260 19.61 5.30 -8.63
C THR A 260 20.12 4.69 -9.93
N GLY A 261 19.49 3.60 -10.35
CA GLY A 261 19.91 2.83 -11.52
C GLY A 261 19.12 1.52 -11.63
N SER A 262 19.38 0.73 -12.67
CA SER A 262 18.78 -0.61 -12.75
C SER A 262 19.54 -1.61 -11.89
N PHE A 263 18.87 -2.69 -11.49
CA PHE A 263 19.53 -3.83 -10.84
C PHE A 263 20.72 -4.36 -11.67
N GLU A 264 20.58 -4.43 -12.99
CA GLU A 264 21.61 -4.89 -13.91
C GLU A 264 22.86 -4.03 -13.85
N SER A 265 22.69 -2.70 -13.85
CA SER A 265 23.81 -1.76 -13.71
C SER A 265 24.51 -1.89 -12.35
N LEU A 266 23.75 -2.16 -11.28
CA LEU A 266 24.32 -2.40 -9.96
C LEU A 266 25.09 -3.73 -9.93
N LYS A 267 24.53 -4.77 -10.55
CA LYS A 267 25.13 -6.11 -10.60
C LYS A 267 26.50 -6.10 -11.27
N GLU A 268 26.70 -5.26 -12.29
CA GLU A 268 28.01 -5.07 -12.93
C GLU A 268 29.07 -4.52 -11.96
N LEU A 269 28.66 -3.69 -11.00
CA LEU A 269 29.55 -3.16 -9.96
C LEU A 269 29.87 -4.20 -8.87
N THR A 270 29.02 -5.20 -8.71
CA THR A 270 29.08 -6.21 -7.64
C THR A 270 29.48 -7.60 -8.14
N LEU A 271 30.07 -7.73 -9.34
CA LEU A 271 30.32 -9.01 -10.03
C LEU A 271 30.98 -10.10 -9.16
N ASP A 272 31.85 -9.70 -8.23
CA ASP A 272 32.60 -10.63 -7.36
C ASP A 272 31.92 -10.87 -5.99
N SER A 273 30.86 -10.12 -5.67
CA SER A 273 30.18 -10.14 -4.38
C SER A 273 28.93 -11.02 -4.41
N LYS A 274 28.69 -11.78 -3.33
CA LYS A 274 27.40 -12.47 -3.14
C LYS A 274 26.30 -11.44 -2.85
N ILE A 275 25.26 -11.44 -3.68
CA ILE A 275 24.11 -10.55 -3.53
C ILE A 275 23.03 -11.22 -2.71
N TYR A 276 22.48 -10.51 -1.73
CA TYR A 276 21.33 -10.89 -0.93
C TYR A 276 20.24 -9.82 -1.04
N PHE A 277 18.97 -10.23 -1.03
CA PHE A 277 17.83 -9.32 -1.04
C PHE A 277 16.61 -9.97 -0.40
N VAL A 278 15.72 -9.14 0.15
CA VAL A 278 14.43 -9.60 0.67
C VAL A 278 13.44 -9.69 -0.49
N LYS A 279 12.79 -10.85 -0.64
CA LYS A 279 11.79 -11.10 -1.69
C LYS A 279 10.69 -10.04 -1.69
N HIS A 280 10.30 -9.64 -2.90
CA HIS A 280 9.16 -8.78 -3.11
C HIS A 280 8.58 -9.02 -4.52
N ALA A 281 7.25 -9.08 -4.62
CA ALA A 281 6.54 -9.45 -5.85
C ALA A 281 6.86 -8.56 -7.07
N LEU A 282 7.25 -7.30 -6.86
CA LEU A 282 7.60 -6.36 -7.93
C LEU A 282 9.09 -6.39 -8.35
N PHE A 283 9.95 -7.13 -7.64
CA PHE A 283 11.40 -7.20 -7.91
C PHE A 283 11.82 -8.64 -8.17
N ASN A 284 11.01 -9.38 -8.94
CA ASN A 284 11.29 -10.77 -9.27
C ASN A 284 12.46 -10.95 -10.26
N HIS A 285 12.95 -9.86 -10.85
CA HIS A 285 14.11 -9.84 -11.74
C HIS A 285 15.44 -9.85 -10.98
N TYR A 286 15.45 -9.60 -9.67
CA TYR A 286 16.67 -9.64 -8.88
C TYR A 286 17.29 -11.04 -8.87
N GLN A 287 18.62 -11.10 -9.00
CA GLN A 287 19.40 -12.33 -9.07
C GLN A 287 20.41 -12.39 -7.92
N GLY A 288 20.36 -13.47 -7.13
CA GLY A 288 21.15 -13.64 -5.91
C GLY A 288 20.42 -14.51 -4.89
N GLU A 289 20.84 -14.44 -3.64
CA GLU A 289 20.21 -15.14 -2.51
C GLU A 289 18.99 -14.36 -2.03
N ALA A 290 17.81 -14.90 -2.31
CA ALA A 290 16.54 -14.26 -1.98
C ALA A 290 16.00 -14.75 -0.63
N GLU A 291 15.88 -13.85 0.34
CA GLU A 291 15.37 -14.15 1.68
C GLU A 291 13.87 -13.86 1.81
N GLU A 292 13.18 -14.70 2.57
CA GLU A 292 11.77 -14.47 2.88
C GLU A 292 11.60 -13.30 3.84
N ARG A 293 10.50 -12.56 3.68
CA ARG A 293 10.12 -11.56 4.66
C ARG A 293 9.75 -12.24 5.98
N ILE A 294 10.12 -11.62 7.10
CA ILE A 294 9.60 -12.01 8.42
C ILE A 294 8.10 -11.71 8.45
N GLY A 295 7.29 -12.78 8.37
CA GLY A 295 5.84 -12.72 8.47
C GLY A 295 5.33 -12.89 9.90
N LEU A 296 4.03 -12.67 10.08
CA LEU A 296 3.27 -12.91 11.30
C LEU A 296 3.04 -14.41 11.50
N PHE A 297 2.82 -15.14 10.41
CA PHE A 297 2.52 -16.58 10.44
C PHE A 297 3.57 -17.43 9.72
N LYS A 298 3.68 -18.68 10.15
CA LYS A 298 4.49 -19.70 9.47
C LYS A 298 3.60 -20.54 8.54
N ASN A 299 4.16 -21.00 7.42
CA ASN A 299 3.55 -21.95 6.48
C ASN A 299 2.15 -21.53 5.99
N THR A 300 2.05 -20.36 5.38
CA THR A 300 0.77 -19.85 4.87
C THR A 300 0.40 -20.51 3.54
N ASN A 301 -0.67 -21.32 3.53
CA ASN A 301 -1.33 -21.75 2.30
C ASN A 301 -2.00 -20.58 1.57
N PHE A 302 -2.47 -20.80 0.33
CA PHE A 302 -3.23 -19.79 -0.41
C PHE A 302 -4.72 -19.78 -0.01
N TYR A 303 -5.29 -18.60 0.27
CA TYR A 303 -6.69 -18.45 0.67
C TYR A 303 -7.47 -17.46 -0.19
N LEU A 304 -8.74 -17.80 -0.45
CA LEU A 304 -9.69 -16.92 -1.14
C LEU A 304 -10.41 -15.93 -0.21
N SER A 305 -10.51 -16.27 1.08
CA SER A 305 -11.21 -15.48 2.10
C SER A 305 -10.24 -15.09 3.20
N PHE A 306 -10.23 -13.79 3.55
CA PHE A 306 -9.47 -13.30 4.68
C PHE A 306 -9.88 -13.96 5.99
N PHE A 307 -11.18 -14.15 6.24
CA PHE A 307 -11.63 -14.74 7.49
C PHE A 307 -11.25 -16.21 7.62
N ASN A 308 -11.18 -16.95 6.50
CA ASN A 308 -10.66 -18.32 6.53
C ASN A 308 -9.16 -18.31 6.83
N PHE A 309 -8.40 -17.43 6.17
CA PHE A 309 -6.99 -17.21 6.46
C PHE A 309 -6.75 -16.87 7.93
N TRP A 310 -7.45 -15.88 8.48
CA TRP A 310 -7.34 -15.44 9.86
C TRP A 310 -7.69 -16.55 10.86
N ASN A 311 -8.83 -17.22 10.67
CA ASN A 311 -9.29 -18.24 11.62
C ASN A 311 -8.38 -19.46 11.68
N GLU A 312 -7.72 -19.81 10.58
CA GLU A 312 -6.75 -20.90 10.57
C GLU A 312 -5.43 -20.53 11.26
N HIS A 313 -4.99 -19.28 11.14
CA HIS A 313 -3.65 -18.87 11.59
C HIS A 313 -3.62 -18.18 12.96
N LYS A 314 -4.72 -17.58 13.44
CA LYS A 314 -4.73 -16.80 14.69
C LYS A 314 -4.26 -17.59 15.92
N THR A 315 -4.42 -18.91 15.89
CA THR A 315 -3.95 -19.81 16.97
C THR A 315 -2.42 -19.85 17.09
N GLN A 316 -1.68 -19.50 16.03
CA GLN A 316 -0.22 -19.35 16.09
C GLN A 316 0.21 -18.14 16.93
N LEU A 317 -0.70 -17.18 17.14
CA LEU A 317 -0.45 -15.96 17.91
C LEU A 317 -0.95 -16.06 19.35
N SER A 318 -1.86 -17.01 19.62
CA SER A 318 -2.28 -17.33 20.98
C SER A 318 -1.23 -18.22 21.63
N ASP A 319 -0.62 -17.75 22.72
CA ASP A 319 0.20 -18.60 23.58
C ASP A 319 -0.68 -19.71 24.16
N LYS A 320 -0.58 -20.91 23.59
CA LYS A 320 -0.93 -22.15 24.28
C LYS A 320 0.35 -22.85 24.72
#